data_AF-A0A5J4W085-F1
#
_entry.id   AF-A0A5J4W085-F1
#
_cell.length_a   1.000
_cell.length_b   1.000
_cell.length_c   1.000
_cell.angle_alpha   90.00
_cell.angle_beta   90.00
_cell.angle_gamma   90.00
#
_symmetry.space_group_name_H-M   'P 1'
#
loop_
_entity.id
_entity.type
_entity.pdbx_description
1 polymer ?
#
loop_
_entity_poly.entity_id
_entity_poly.type
_entity_poly.pdbx_seq_one_letter_code
_entity_poly.pdbx_strand_id
1 'polypeptide(L)'
;MTYLVKDSIEERIARVINQKQDYEPIEDYPGYLINEKTLEVWDAKLDRVVKPHSKMNRSGAYIGKQIQLIDKNNKQHELAFDKIVAEQFVSNKNTKVYHLDNDIENCAVDNLTWVDDFHYTLYNPTKFGRIIAQYKMKNKITNILSYKSHPLDNYVIDEAYNI
;
A
#
# COMPACT_ATOMS: atom_id res chain seq x y z
N MET A 1 21.41 32.17 40.77
CA MET A 1 20.21 31.44 40.30
C MET A 1 20.28 31.35 38.79
N THR A 2 20.61 30.18 38.24
CA THR A 2 20.50 29.93 36.81
C THR A 2 19.05 29.57 36.52
N TYR A 3 18.32 30.51 35.91
CA TYR A 3 16.97 30.24 35.42
C TYR A 3 17.09 29.23 34.28
N LEU A 4 16.64 28.00 34.51
CA LEU A 4 16.38 27.04 33.43
C LEU A 4 15.22 27.62 32.62
N VAL A 5 15.55 28.34 31.55
CA VAL A 5 14.58 28.73 30.53
C VAL A 5 14.03 27.42 29.97
N LYS A 6 12.71 27.21 30.10
CA LYS A 6 12.06 26.09 29.41
C LYS A 6 12.12 26.41 27.92
N ASP A 7 12.99 25.70 27.20
CA ASP A 7 13.02 25.75 25.74
C ASP A 7 11.60 25.58 25.18
N SER A 8 11.26 26.41 24.20
CA SER A 8 9.98 26.29 23.49
C SER A 8 9.93 24.95 22.74
N ILE A 9 8.72 24.48 22.40
CA ILE A 9 8.56 23.24 21.63
C ILE A 9 9.31 23.34 20.28
N GLU A 10 9.30 24.51 19.66
CA GLU A 10 9.97 24.79 18.40
C GLU A 10 11.50 24.71 18.55
N GLU A 11 12.05 25.29 19.62
CA GLU A 11 13.49 25.21 19.92
C GLU A 11 13.94 23.77 20.21
N ARG A 12 13.10 22.97 20.87
CA ARG A 12 13.35 21.53 21.08
C ARG A 12 13.38 20.76 19.76
N ILE A 13 12.40 20.99 18.89
CA ILE A 13 12.34 20.35 17.56
C ILE A 13 13.57 20.73 16.73
N ALA A 14 13.93 22.02 16.66
CA ALA A 14 15.07 22.50 15.89
C ALA A 14 16.41 21.88 16.37
N ARG A 15 16.59 21.74 17.69
CA ARG A 15 17.78 21.08 18.25
C ARG A 15 17.85 19.60 17.88
N VAL A 16 16.73 18.86 17.96
CA VAL A 16 16.68 17.43 17.61
C VAL A 16 16.99 17.23 16.13
N ILE A 17 16.41 18.06 15.25
CA ILE A 17 16.69 18.05 13.81
C ILE A 17 18.19 18.23 13.56
N ASN A 18 18.82 19.21 14.21
CA ASN A 18 20.25 19.49 14.01
C ASN A 18 21.17 18.35 14.52
N GLN A 19 20.73 17.59 15.52
CA GLN A 19 21.46 16.42 16.03
C GLN A 19 21.29 15.17 15.16
N LYS A 20 20.20 15.08 14.40
CA LYS A 20 19.84 13.92 13.57
C LYS A 20 19.99 14.23 12.08
N GLN A 21 21.21 14.53 11.66
CA GLN A 21 21.52 14.92 10.27
C GLN A 21 21.13 13.87 9.21
N ASP A 22 21.04 12.59 9.59
CA ASP A 22 20.62 11.50 8.68
C ASP A 22 19.09 11.28 8.65
N TYR A 23 18.29 12.14 9.28
CA TYR A 23 16.84 12.03 9.27
C TYR A 23 16.23 13.18 8.47
N GLU A 24 15.20 12.87 7.69
CA GLU A 24 14.46 13.81 6.87
C GLU A 24 13.06 14.05 7.44
N PRO A 25 12.54 15.29 7.44
CA PRO A 25 11.20 15.57 7.89
C PRO A 25 10.16 14.95 6.95
N ILE A 26 9.13 14.33 7.54
CA ILE A 26 7.98 13.82 6.77
C ILE A 26 7.14 15.00 6.29
N GLU A 27 6.96 15.15 4.97
CA GLU A 27 6.38 16.35 4.34
C GLU A 27 5.03 16.78 4.96
N ASP A 28 4.09 15.83 5.10
CA ASP A 28 2.77 16.09 5.68
C ASP A 28 2.73 16.05 7.22
N TYR A 29 3.83 15.61 7.85
CA TYR A 29 3.94 15.36 9.28
C TYR A 29 5.26 15.95 9.83
N PRO A 30 5.45 17.28 9.78
CA PRO A 30 6.74 17.94 10.02
C PRO A 30 7.30 17.78 11.46
N GLY A 31 6.47 17.30 12.41
CA GLY A 31 6.93 16.94 13.76
C GLY A 31 7.64 15.58 13.82
N TYR A 32 7.68 14.84 12.71
CA TYR A 32 8.27 13.53 12.60
C TYR A 32 9.39 13.52 11.56
N LEU A 33 10.45 12.79 11.88
CA LEU A 33 11.62 12.63 11.03
C LEU A 33 11.78 11.15 10.69
N ILE A 34 12.21 10.81 9.49
CA ILE A 34 12.45 9.43 9.06
C ILE A 34 13.87 9.28 8.52
N ASN A 35 14.54 8.19 8.89
CA ASN A 35 15.86 7.85 8.38
C ASN A 35 15.76 6.82 7.26
N GLU A 36 16.35 7.11 6.09
CA GLU A 36 16.27 6.24 4.90
C GLU A 36 16.83 4.83 5.15
N LYS A 37 17.97 4.73 5.85
CA LYS A 37 18.72 3.47 6.01
C LYS A 37 18.12 2.55 7.08
N THR A 38 17.72 3.12 8.20
CA THR A 38 17.21 2.37 9.35
C THR A 38 15.68 2.27 9.34
N LEU A 39 15.01 3.12 8.56
CA LEU A 39 13.56 3.31 8.54
C LEU A 39 12.98 3.66 9.91
N GLU A 40 13.80 4.16 10.82
CA GLU A 40 13.33 4.65 12.11
C GLU A 40 12.60 5.98 11.93
N VAL A 41 11.41 6.07 12.52
CA VAL A 41 10.65 7.31 12.60
C VAL A 41 10.81 7.90 13.99
N TRP A 42 11.20 9.17 14.06
CA TRP A 42 11.43 9.91 15.29
C TRP A 42 10.36 10.99 15.47
N ASP A 43 9.74 11.04 16.65
CA ASP A 43 8.88 12.13 17.08
C ASP A 43 9.75 13.23 17.71
N ALA A 44 9.95 14.34 17.01
CA ALA A 44 10.80 15.43 17.48
C ALA A 44 10.20 16.21 18.66
N LYS A 45 8.88 16.14 18.85
CA LYS A 45 8.17 16.82 19.94
C LYS A 45 8.29 16.05 21.25
N LEU A 46 8.13 14.74 21.18
CA LEU A 46 8.18 13.83 22.34
C LEU A 46 9.55 13.18 22.56
N ASP A 47 10.48 13.40 21.62
CA ASP A 47 11.85 12.89 21.65
C ASP A 47 11.92 11.36 21.80
N ARG A 48 11.21 10.66 20.92
CA ARG A 48 11.08 9.19 20.97
C ARG A 48 10.96 8.57 19.58
N VAL A 49 11.34 7.30 19.48
CA VAL A 49 11.06 6.48 18.28
C VAL A 49 9.59 6.10 18.24
N VAL A 50 8.98 6.28 17.06
CA VAL A 50 7.65 5.76 16.73
C VAL A 50 7.84 4.50 15.90
N LYS A 51 7.37 3.37 16.44
CA LYS A 51 7.53 2.07 15.78
C LYS A 51 6.31 1.78 14.90
N PRO A 52 6.51 1.42 13.63
CA PRO A 52 5.44 0.82 12.83
C PRO A 52 5.03 -0.53 13.44
N HIS A 53 3.75 -0.88 13.31
CA HIS A 53 3.18 -2.15 13.74
C HIS A 53 2.52 -2.88 12.58
N SER A 54 2.65 -4.20 12.55
CA SER A 54 1.94 -5.04 11.57
C SER A 54 0.43 -4.98 11.84
N LYS A 55 -0.35 -4.83 10.78
CA LYS A 55 -1.82 -4.76 10.89
C LYS A 55 -2.48 -5.88 10.11
N MET A 56 -3.57 -6.40 10.69
CA MET A 56 -4.47 -7.34 10.03
C MET A 56 -5.77 -6.63 9.61
N ASN A 57 -6.37 -7.09 8.52
CA ASN A 57 -7.74 -6.72 8.17
C ASN A 57 -8.76 -7.51 9.01
N ARG A 58 -10.05 -7.17 8.84
CA ARG A 58 -11.16 -7.83 9.53
C ARG A 58 -11.26 -9.34 9.23
N SER A 59 -10.70 -9.79 8.12
CA SER A 59 -10.68 -11.19 7.71
C SER A 59 -9.46 -11.95 8.27
N GLY A 60 -8.63 -11.31 9.10
CA GLY A 60 -7.44 -11.91 9.70
C GLY A 60 -6.22 -11.99 8.78
N ALA A 61 -6.29 -11.42 7.57
CA ALA A 61 -5.15 -11.36 6.67
C ALA A 61 -4.30 -10.12 6.98
N TYR A 62 -2.97 -10.30 6.99
CA TYR A 62 -2.03 -9.19 7.11
C TYR A 62 -2.17 -8.22 5.93
N ILE A 63 -2.13 -6.94 6.25
CA ILE A 63 -2.19 -5.84 5.26
C ILE A 63 -0.93 -4.98 5.27
N GLY A 64 0.10 -5.41 6.02
CA GLY A 64 1.41 -4.75 6.12
C GLY A 64 1.53 -3.85 7.36
N LYS A 65 2.66 -3.14 7.41
CA LYS A 65 2.99 -2.22 8.51
C LYS A 65 2.20 -0.92 8.42
N GLN A 66 1.74 -0.46 9.57
CA GLN A 66 1.12 0.84 9.75
C GLN A 66 1.89 1.63 10.81
N ILE A 67 1.80 2.95 10.75
CA ILE A 67 2.36 3.84 11.76
C ILE A 67 1.33 4.90 12.15
N GLN A 68 1.34 5.29 13.42
CA GLN A 68 0.46 6.32 13.94
C GLN A 68 1.21 7.65 14.08
N LEU A 69 0.80 8.66 13.31
CA LEU A 69 1.37 10.00 13.33
C LEU A 69 0.29 11.04 13.66
N ILE A 70 0.70 12.15 14.26
CA ILE A 70 -0.19 13.27 14.59
C ILE A 70 0.05 14.40 13.58
N ASP A 71 -1.01 14.85 12.92
CA ASP A 71 -0.91 15.96 11.98
C ASP A 71 -0.76 17.33 12.68
N LYS A 72 -0.56 18.38 11.88
CA LYS A 72 -0.48 19.77 12.38
C LYS A 72 -1.74 20.26 13.12
N ASN A 73 -2.89 19.62 12.90
CA ASN A 73 -4.16 19.94 13.58
C ASN A 73 -4.35 19.11 14.85
N ASN A 74 -3.31 18.41 15.30
CA ASN A 74 -3.33 17.53 16.46
C ASN A 74 -4.30 16.34 16.32
N LYS A 75 -4.56 15.90 15.08
CA LYS A 75 -5.36 14.72 14.78
C LYS A 75 -4.44 13.53 14.49
N GLN A 76 -4.73 12.41 15.13
CA GLN A 76 -4.00 11.17 14.92
C GLN A 76 -4.50 10.47 13.64
N HIS A 77 -3.55 10.01 12.83
CA HIS A 77 -3.79 9.24 11.62
C HIS A 77 -3.00 7.94 11.68
N GLU A 78 -3.63 6.85 11.24
CA GLU A 78 -2.96 5.58 11.02
C GLU A 78 -2.69 5.42 9.53
N LEU A 79 -1.42 5.32 9.17
CA LEU A 79 -0.93 5.41 7.80
C LEU A 79 -0.18 4.15 7.43
N ALA A 80 -0.24 3.77 6.16
CA ALA A 80 0.55 2.70 5.61
C ALA A 80 2.03 3.09 5.62
N PHE A 81 2.86 2.28 6.27
CA PHE A 81 4.26 2.63 6.51
C PHE A 81 5.10 2.58 5.23
N ASP A 82 4.87 1.56 4.40
CA ASP A 82 5.44 1.43 3.06
C ASP A 82 5.16 2.65 2.19
N LYS A 83 3.96 3.22 2.28
CA LYS A 83 3.60 4.45 1.57
C LYS A 83 4.42 5.65 2.03
N ILE A 84 4.64 5.83 3.33
CA ILE A 84 5.48 6.92 3.85
C ILE A 84 6.90 6.80 3.33
N VAL A 85 7.49 5.60 3.40
CA VAL A 85 8.84 5.33 2.89
C VAL A 85 8.91 5.63 1.39
N ALA A 86 7.94 5.14 0.62
CA ALA A 86 7.91 5.33 -0.83
C ALA A 86 7.65 6.78 -1.25
N GLU A 87 6.85 7.55 -0.50
CA GLU A 87 6.63 8.97 -0.78
C GLU A 87 7.89 9.81 -0.54
N GLN A 88 8.72 9.42 0.43
CA GLN A 88 9.94 10.14 0.78
C GLN A 88 11.15 9.76 -0.09
N PHE A 89 11.38 8.47 -0.30
CA PHE A 89 12.65 7.98 -0.83
C PHE A 89 12.54 7.33 -2.21
N VAL A 90 11.34 6.94 -2.64
CA VAL A 90 11.15 6.24 -3.92
C VAL A 90 10.67 7.22 -4.98
N SER A 91 11.50 7.41 -6.01
CA SER A 91 11.20 8.24 -7.17
C SER A 91 10.03 7.68 -8.01
N ASN A 92 9.48 8.49 -8.92
CA ASN A 92 8.40 8.11 -9.85
C ASN A 92 7.06 7.76 -9.17
N LYS A 93 6.58 8.65 -8.31
CA LYS A 93 5.28 8.52 -7.63
C LYS A 93 4.16 8.11 -8.60
N ASN A 94 3.41 7.08 -8.23
CA ASN A 94 2.29 6.54 -9.00
C ASN A 94 1.11 6.19 -8.06
N THR A 95 0.15 5.37 -8.49
CA THR A 95 -1.07 5.11 -7.70
C THR A 95 -0.84 4.17 -6.51
N LYS A 96 0.05 3.18 -6.61
CA LYS A 96 0.27 2.17 -5.58
C LYS A 96 1.75 1.86 -5.36
N VAL A 97 2.08 1.49 -4.12
CA VAL A 97 3.40 0.97 -3.75
C VAL A 97 3.37 -0.55 -3.83
N TYR A 98 4.34 -1.14 -4.52
CA TYR A 98 4.52 -2.58 -4.66
C TYR A 98 5.82 -3.02 -4.00
N HIS A 99 5.78 -4.19 -3.35
CA HIS A 99 6.90 -4.82 -2.66
C HIS A 99 7.48 -5.88 -3.60
N LEU A 100 8.74 -5.72 -4.03
CA LEU A 100 9.37 -6.55 -5.06
C LEU A 100 9.49 -8.02 -4.64
N ASP A 101 9.74 -8.27 -3.37
CA ASP A 101 9.80 -9.61 -2.76
C ASP A 101 8.42 -10.21 -2.42
N ASN A 102 7.34 -9.45 -2.63
CA ASN A 102 5.97 -9.76 -2.19
C ASN A 102 5.80 -9.91 -0.66
N ASP A 103 6.78 -9.50 0.14
CA ASP A 103 6.66 -9.42 1.60
C ASP A 103 6.21 -8.03 2.02
N ILE A 104 4.93 -7.90 2.37
CA ILE A 104 4.31 -6.64 2.80
C ILE A 104 4.86 -6.08 4.14
N GLU A 105 5.70 -6.84 4.84
CA GLU A 105 6.39 -6.39 6.06
C GLU A 105 7.79 -5.82 5.77
N ASN A 106 8.34 -6.06 4.57
CA ASN A 106 9.63 -5.56 4.14
C ASN A 106 9.53 -4.20 3.45
N CYS A 107 9.56 -3.13 4.24
CA CYS A 107 9.46 -1.76 3.75
C CYS A 107 10.81 -1.13 3.35
N ALA A 108 11.85 -1.92 3.07
CA ALA A 108 13.15 -1.40 2.63
C ALA A 108 13.00 -0.56 1.34
N VAL A 109 13.68 0.57 1.24
CA VAL A 109 13.54 1.52 0.11
C VAL A 109 13.78 0.83 -1.23
N ASP A 110 14.79 -0.04 -1.29
CA ASP A 110 15.16 -0.82 -2.47
C ASP A 110 14.17 -1.97 -2.80
N ASN A 111 13.32 -2.36 -1.85
CA ASN A 111 12.24 -3.32 -2.04
C ASN A 111 10.93 -2.68 -2.52
N LEU A 112 10.82 -1.35 -2.48
CA LEU A 112 9.59 -0.64 -2.80
C LEU A 112 9.67 0.02 -4.19
N THR A 113 8.58 -0.09 -4.95
CA THR A 113 8.42 0.63 -6.22
C THR A 113 7.01 1.13 -6.40
N TRP A 114 6.87 2.28 -7.04
CA TRP A 114 5.58 2.79 -7.48
C TRP A 114 5.12 2.07 -8.75
N VAL A 115 3.85 1.67 -8.77
CA VAL A 115 3.18 1.02 -9.91
C VAL A 115 1.77 1.58 -10.07
N ASP A 116 1.20 1.43 -11.26
CA ASP A 116 -0.22 1.70 -11.48
C ASP A 116 -1.09 0.53 -10.99
N ASP A 117 -2.42 0.73 -11.00
CA ASP A 117 -3.39 -0.25 -10.52
C ASP A 117 -3.39 -1.55 -11.35
N PHE A 118 -3.10 -1.45 -12.65
CA PHE A 118 -3.06 -2.60 -13.55
C PHE A 118 -1.85 -3.48 -13.23
N HIS A 119 -0.65 -2.90 -13.20
CA HIS A 119 0.60 -3.57 -12.88
C HIS A 119 0.60 -4.09 -11.44
N TYR A 120 0.04 -3.36 -10.48
CA TYR A 120 -0.15 -3.86 -9.12
C TYR A 120 -0.97 -5.16 -9.09
N THR A 121 -2.02 -5.25 -9.91
CA THR A 121 -2.87 -6.44 -9.96
C THR A 121 -2.21 -7.57 -10.74
N LEU A 122 -1.45 -7.24 -11.79
CA LEU A 122 -0.69 -8.17 -12.61
C LEU A 122 0.44 -8.85 -11.82
N TYR A 123 1.22 -8.07 -11.08
CA TYR A 123 2.38 -8.57 -10.33
C TYR A 123 2.02 -9.22 -9.01
N ASN A 124 0.85 -8.92 -8.44
CA ASN A 124 0.41 -9.53 -7.20
C ASN A 124 -0.25 -10.89 -7.48
N PRO A 125 0.40 -12.04 -7.19
CA PRO A 125 -0.14 -13.36 -7.54
C PRO A 125 -1.47 -13.67 -6.86
N THR A 126 -1.70 -13.14 -5.65
CA THR A 126 -2.97 -13.33 -4.92
C THR A 126 -4.15 -12.62 -5.59
N LYS A 127 -3.89 -11.52 -6.31
CA LYS A 127 -4.89 -10.77 -7.06
C LYS A 127 -4.97 -11.22 -8.51
N PHE A 128 -3.84 -11.58 -9.11
CA PHE A 128 -3.74 -12.06 -10.49
C PHE A 128 -4.55 -13.35 -10.72
N GLY A 129 -4.61 -14.25 -9.73
CA GLY A 129 -5.47 -15.43 -9.79
C GLY A 129 -6.95 -15.10 -10.03
N ARG A 130 -7.43 -13.93 -9.58
CA ARG A 130 -8.79 -13.45 -9.86
C ARG A 130 -8.98 -13.01 -11.30
N ILE A 131 -7.97 -12.40 -11.94
CA ILE A 131 -8.01 -12.04 -13.36
C ILE A 131 -8.06 -13.30 -14.22
N ILE A 132 -7.22 -14.31 -13.94
CA ILE A 132 -7.27 -15.58 -14.66
C ILE A 132 -8.62 -16.27 -14.46
N ALA A 133 -9.16 -16.30 -13.24
CA ALA A 133 -10.47 -16.90 -12.97
C ALA A 133 -11.59 -16.18 -13.72
N GLN A 134 -11.59 -14.84 -13.73
CA GLN A 134 -12.57 -14.03 -14.46
C GLN A 134 -12.43 -14.19 -15.98
N TYR A 135 -11.20 -14.23 -16.51
CA TYR A 135 -10.93 -14.44 -17.94
C TYR A 135 -11.35 -15.86 -18.38
N LYS A 136 -11.03 -16.88 -17.58
CA LYS A 136 -11.49 -18.26 -17.80
C LYS A 136 -13.02 -18.37 -17.72
N MET A 137 -13.67 -17.70 -16.76
CA MET A 137 -15.14 -17.64 -16.68
C MET A 137 -15.75 -16.92 -17.89
N LYS A 138 -15.19 -15.78 -18.30
CA LYS A 138 -15.63 -15.02 -19.47
C LYS A 138 -15.58 -15.90 -20.72
N ASN A 139 -14.45 -16.57 -20.98
CA ASN A 139 -14.32 -17.48 -22.12
C ASN A 139 -15.28 -18.68 -22.04
N LYS A 140 -15.55 -19.21 -20.83
CA LYS A 140 -16.54 -20.28 -20.64
C LYS A 140 -17.97 -19.81 -20.96
N ILE A 141 -18.34 -18.60 -20.54
CA ILE A 141 -19.64 -17.98 -20.86
C ILE A 141 -19.74 -17.69 -22.37
N THR A 142 -18.69 -17.15 -22.99
CA THR A 142 -18.66 -16.90 -24.44
C THR A 142 -18.83 -18.19 -25.23
N ASN A 143 -18.17 -19.29 -24.83
CA ASN A 143 -18.36 -20.60 -25.44
C ASN A 143 -19.80 -21.12 -25.26
N ILE A 144 -20.40 -21.00 -24.07
CA ILE A 144 -21.79 -21.43 -23.85
C ILE A 144 -22.77 -20.62 -24.71
N LEU A 145 -22.55 -19.30 -24.84
CA LEU A 145 -23.37 -18.43 -25.67
C LEU A 145 -23.17 -18.71 -27.16
N SER A 146 -21.95 -19.03 -27.61
CA SER A 146 -21.70 -19.40 -29.00
C SER A 146 -22.37 -20.73 -29.38
N TYR A 147 -22.52 -21.66 -28.43
CA TYR A 147 -23.31 -22.88 -28.62
C TYR A 147 -24.82 -22.62 -28.71
N LYS A 148 -25.36 -21.64 -27.98
CA LYS A 148 -26.77 -21.22 -28.10
C LYS A 148 -27.10 -20.43 -29.37
N SER A 149 -26.08 -19.92 -30.04
CA SER A 149 -26.19 -19.23 -31.32
C SER A 149 -25.76 -20.10 -32.51
N HIS A 150 -25.60 -21.41 -32.31
CA HIS A 150 -25.17 -22.33 -33.35
C HIS A 150 -26.35 -22.61 -34.31
N PRO A 151 -26.18 -22.56 -35.65
CA PRO A 151 -27.30 -22.61 -36.61
C PRO A 151 -28.05 -23.95 -36.70
N LEU A 152 -27.81 -24.89 -35.79
CA LEU A 152 -28.41 -26.23 -35.82
C LEU A 152 -29.74 -26.33 -35.06
N ASP A 153 -30.16 -25.28 -34.35
CA ASP A 153 -31.50 -25.22 -33.74
C ASP A 153 -32.63 -24.97 -34.77
N ASN A 154 -32.30 -24.92 -36.07
CA ASN A 154 -33.25 -24.78 -37.18
C ASN A 154 -33.41 -26.02 -38.07
N TYR A 155 -32.93 -27.21 -37.66
CA TYR A 155 -33.39 -28.45 -38.31
C TYR A 155 -34.78 -28.84 -37.77
N VAL A 156 -35.77 -28.25 -38.43
CA VAL A 156 -37.05 -28.86 -38.85
C VAL A 156 -37.32 -30.23 -38.22
N ILE A 157 -38.26 -30.27 -37.26
CA ILE A 157 -39.00 -31.49 -36.95
C ILE A 157 -40.02 -31.64 -38.09
N ASP A 158 -39.63 -32.28 -39.19
CA ASP A 158 -40.57 -32.89 -40.13
C ASP A 158 -40.15 -34.33 -40.42
N GLU A 159 -41.12 -35.20 -40.23
CA GLU A 159 -41.27 -36.52 -40.85
C GLU A 159 -40.21 -37.58 -40.57
N ALA A 160 -40.46 -38.42 -39.55
CA ALA A 160 -40.42 -39.88 -39.69
C ALA A 160 -40.80 -40.60 -38.38
N TYR A 161 -42.09 -40.82 -38.15
CA TYR A 161 -42.58 -42.06 -37.54
C TYR A 161 -43.93 -42.42 -38.18
N ASN A 162 -43.85 -42.84 -39.44
CA ASN A 162 -44.75 -43.88 -39.94
C ASN A 162 -44.19 -45.22 -39.47
N ILE A 163 -44.61 -45.69 -38.30
CA ILE A 163 -44.92 -47.10 -38.00
C ILE A 163 -46.08 -47.10 -37.00
#